data_AF-A0AAW1JM22-F1
#
_entry.id   AF-A0AAW1JM22-F1
#
_cell.length_a   1.000
_cell.length_b   1.000
_cell.length_c   1.000
_cell.angle_alpha   90.00
_cell.angle_beta   90.00
_cell.angle_gamma   90.00
#
_symmetry.space_group_name_H-M   'P 1'
#
loop_
_entity.id
_entity.type
_entity.pdbx_description
1 polymer ?
#
loop_
_entity_poly.entity_id
_entity_poly.type
_entity_poly.pdbx_seq_one_letter_code
_entity_poly.pdbx_strand_id
1 'polypeptide(L)' 'MHHLCEQDIVMYVNSHGGSVTAGMAIFDTMRHIRPDVSTVCVGLAASMGAFLLSAGTKGKRYSLPNSRIMIHQPLGGA' A
#
# COMPACT_ATOMS: atom_id res chain seq x y z
N MET A 1 12.89 25.07 1.73
CA MET A 1 12.32 23.85 2.36
C MET A 1 10.83 23.62 2.10
N HIS A 2 10.13 24.45 1.30
CA HIS A 2 8.68 24.30 1.06
C HIS A 2 8.29 23.47 -0.17
N HIS A 3 9.26 22.92 -0.93
CA HIS A 3 8.99 22.28 -2.24
C HIS A 3 8.96 20.74 -2.18
N LEU A 4 9.41 20.13 -1.08
CA LEU A 4 9.49 18.66 -0.96
C LEU A 4 8.13 18.03 -0.63
N CYS A 5 7.22 18.76 0.00
CA CYS A 5 5.92 18.24 0.42
C CYS A 5 4.87 18.23 -0.69
N GLU A 6 5.19 18.70 -1.91
CA GLU A 6 4.29 18.75 -3.08
C GLU A 6 4.46 17.53 -4.01
N GLN A 7 5.58 16.81 -3.93
CA GLN A 7 5.87 15.72 -4.86
C GLN A 7 5.23 14.42 -4.40
N ASP A 8 4.65 13.68 -5.34
CA ASP A 8 4.11 12.34 -5.10
C ASP A 8 5.16 11.41 -4.48
N ILE A 9 4.72 10.58 -3.53
CA ILE A 9 5.51 9.47 -2.99
C ILE A 9 5.18 8.21 -3.79
N VAL A 10 6.20 7.48 -4.25
CA VAL A 10 6.02 6.18 -4.89
C VAL A 10 6.36 5.06 -3.90
N MET A 11 5.38 4.25 -3.56
CA MET A 11 5.49 3.10 -2.67
C MET A 11 5.46 1.80 -3.48
N TYR A 12 6.60 1.11 -3.55
CA TYR A 12 6.68 -0.24 -4.12
C TYR A 12 6.25 -1.29 -3.09
N VAL A 13 5.34 -2.19 -3.48
CA VAL A 13 4.77 -3.22 -2.61
C VAL A 13 5.15 -4.61 -3.14
N ASN A 14 5.96 -5.33 -2.37
CA ASN A 14 6.22 -6.76 -2.51
C ASN A 14 6.09 -7.43 -1.14
N SER A 15 4.90 -7.88 -0.77
CA SER A 15 4.59 -8.37 0.57
C SER A 15 3.54 -9.48 0.55
N HIS A 16 3.76 -10.48 1.41
CA HIS A 16 2.79 -11.53 1.71
C HIS A 16 1.67 -11.07 2.67
N GLY A 17 1.76 -9.84 3.18
CA GLY A 17 0.91 -9.33 4.26
C GLY A 17 1.60 -9.43 5.62
N GLY A 18 0.80 -9.43 6.69
CA GLY A 18 1.30 -9.46 8.07
C GLY A 18 0.25 -8.98 9.07
N SER A 19 0.71 -8.38 10.16
CA SER A 19 -0.16 -7.83 11.21
C SER A 19 -1.12 -6.77 10.64
N VAL A 20 -2.42 -6.93 10.93
CA VAL A 20 -3.46 -5.97 10.57
C VAL A 20 -3.18 -4.61 11.20
N THR A 21 -2.83 -4.58 12.49
CA THR A 21 -2.59 -3.31 13.21
C THR A 21 -1.39 -2.55 12.68
N ALA A 22 -0.31 -3.25 12.34
CA ALA A 22 0.86 -2.63 11.71
C ALA A 22 0.53 -2.08 10.31
N GLY A 23 -0.26 -2.82 9.51
CA GLY A 23 -0.72 -2.34 8.22
C GLY A 23 -1.66 -1.13 8.32
N MET A 24 -2.53 -1.08 9.32
CA MET A 24 -3.38 0.09 9.58
C MET A 24 -2.55 1.33 9.96
N ALA A 25 -1.46 1.19 10.72
CA ALA A 25 -0.58 2.33 11.00
C ALA A 25 0.06 2.92 9.73
N ILE A 26 0.45 2.07 8.77
CA ILE A 26 0.94 2.52 7.46
C ILE A 26 -0.19 3.23 6.69
N PHE A 27 -1.38 2.63 6.67
CA PHE A 27 -2.54 3.21 6.00
C PHE A 27 -2.89 4.61 6.55
N ASP A 28 -2.94 4.76 7.87
CA ASP A 28 -3.21 6.04 8.53
C ASP A 28 -2.12 7.07 8.16
N THR A 29 -0.87 6.64 8.10
CA THR A 29 0.24 7.50 7.64
C THR A 29 0.04 7.98 6.21
N MET A 30 -0.33 7.07 5.29
CA MET A 30 -0.63 7.43 3.89
C MET A 30 -1.77 8.46 3.77
N ARG A 31 -2.71 8.49 4.74
CA ARG A 31 -3.84 9.43 4.77
C ARG A 31 -3.53 10.73 5.51
N HIS A 32 -2.59 10.68 6.45
CA HIS A 32 -2.21 11.82 7.27
C HIS A 32 -1.24 12.76 6.56
N ILE A 33 -0.31 12.21 5.79
CA ILE A 33 0.68 13.01 5.07
C ILE A 33 0.04 13.77 3.91
N ARG A 34 0.61 14.95 3.59
CA ARG A 34 0.11 15.83 2.52
C ARG A 34 0.30 15.28 1.10
N PRO A 35 1.44 14.67 0.74
CA PRO A 35 1.65 14.17 -0.61
C PRO A 35 0.72 13.02 -0.98
N ASP A 36 0.36 12.95 -2.26
CA ASP A 36 -0.27 11.75 -2.81
C ASP A 36 0.69 10.56 -2.73
N VAL A 37 0.15 9.39 -2.41
CA VAL A 37 0.92 8.13 -2.39
C VAL A 37 0.52 7.29 -3.59
N SER A 38 1.40 7.24 -4.59
CA SER A 38 1.35 6.30 -5.70
C SER A 38 1.83 4.92 -5.22
N THR A 39 1.10 3.87 -5.55
CA THR A 39 1.46 2.50 -5.16
C THR A 39 1.75 1.65 -6.38
N VAL A 40 2.78 0.80 -6.30
CA VAL A 40 3.18 -0.09 -7.40
C VAL A 40 3.41 -1.49 -6.87
N CYS A 41 2.60 -2.45 -7.31
CA CYS A 41 2.84 -3.86 -7.00
C CYS A 41 4.03 -4.39 -7.82
N VAL A 42 4.98 -5.02 -7.13
CA VAL A 42 6.12 -5.72 -7.73
C VAL A 42 6.18 -7.12 -7.14
N GLY A 43 5.91 -8.14 -7.96
CA GLY A 43 5.90 -9.52 -7.49
C GLY A 43 4.58 -9.89 -6.81
N LEU A 44 4.44 -9.68 -5.50
CA LEU A 44 3.24 -10.06 -4.77
C LEU A 44 2.74 -8.94 -3.86
N ALA A 45 1.44 -8.67 -3.89
CA ALA A 45 0.76 -7.94 -2.83
C ALA A 45 -0.38 -8.81 -2.30
N ALA A 46 -0.16 -9.46 -1.16
CA ALA A 46 -1.15 -10.31 -0.52
C ALA A 46 -1.63 -9.72 0.81
N SER A 47 -2.89 -9.97 1.17
CA SER A 47 -3.46 -9.60 2.48
C SER A 47 -3.28 -8.10 2.77
N MET A 48 -2.65 -7.71 3.89
CA MET A 48 -2.35 -6.30 4.17
C MET A 48 -1.47 -5.62 3.10
N GLY A 49 -0.65 -6.36 2.37
CA GLY A 49 0.06 -5.84 1.19
C GLY A 49 -0.91 -5.44 0.07
N ALA A 50 -1.91 -6.27 -0.22
CA ALA A 50 -2.97 -5.95 -1.19
C ALA A 50 -3.82 -4.76 -0.74
N PHE A 51 -4.12 -4.70 0.56
CA PHE A 51 -4.83 -3.57 1.16
C PHE A 51 -4.07 -2.26 0.96
N LEU A 52 -2.79 -2.21 1.34
CA LEU A 52 -1.96 -1.01 1.20
C LEU A 52 -1.73 -0.62 -0.26
N LEU A 53 -1.54 -1.59 -1.15
CA LEU A 53 -1.52 -1.35 -2.60
C LEU A 53 -2.80 -0.65 -3.06
N SER A 54 -3.96 -1.12 -2.61
CA SER A 54 -5.25 -0.54 -2.97
C SER A 54 -5.50 0.84 -2.34
N ALA A 55 -4.81 1.16 -1.24
CA ALA A 55 -4.98 2.37 -0.46
C ALA A 55 -4.31 3.61 -1.05
N GLY A 56 -3.40 3.44 -2.03
CA GLY A 56 -2.78 4.55 -2.76
C GLY A 56 -3.81 5.49 -3.42
N THR A 57 -3.36 6.68 -3.81
CA THR A 57 -4.21 7.71 -4.41
C THR A 57 -4.94 7.17 -5.65
N LYS A 58 -6.24 7.47 -5.78
CA LYS A 58 -7.07 7.03 -6.90
C LYS A 58 -6.44 7.45 -8.23
N GLY A 59 -6.31 6.51 -9.17
CA GLY A 59 -5.65 6.72 -10.46
C GLY A 59 -4.11 6.59 -10.42
N LYS A 60 -3.50 6.46 -9.24
CA LYS A 60 -2.05 6.29 -9.05
C LYS A 60 -1.71 4.92 -8.41
N ARG A 61 -2.46 3.87 -8.77
CA ARG A 61 -2.29 2.51 -8.25
C ARG A 61 -1.97 1.58 -9.41
N TYR A 62 -0.77 1.04 -9.42
CA TYR A 62 -0.21 0.31 -10.55
C TYR A 62 0.26 -1.07 -10.13
N SER A 63 0.46 -1.93 -11.12
CA SER A 63 1.00 -3.27 -10.93
C SER A 63 1.86 -3.62 -12.14
N LEU A 64 3.04 -4.20 -11.91
CA LEU A 64 3.81 -4.77 -13.01
C LEU A 64 3.09 -5.99 -13.61
N PRO A 65 3.34 -6.33 -14.90
CA PRO A 65 2.54 -7.31 -15.65
C PRO A 65 2.47 -8.72 -15.03
N ASN A 66 3.52 -9.14 -14.34
CA ASN A 66 3.62 -10.48 -13.74
C ASN A 66 3.30 -10.51 -12.24
N SER A 67 2.89 -9.38 -11.67
CA SER A 67 2.59 -9.35 -10.24
C SER A 67 1.26 -10.03 -9.93
N ARG A 68 1.13 -10.57 -8.72
CA ARG A 68 -0.11 -11.16 -8.21
C ARG A 68 -0.64 -10.32 -7.06
N ILE A 69 -1.96 -10.15 -7.05
CA ILE A 69 -2.68 -9.49 -5.96
C ILE A 69 -3.62 -10.52 -5.36
N MET A 70 -3.54 -10.72 -4.05
CA MET A 70 -4.34 -11.71 -3.35
C MET A 70 -5.00 -11.09 -2.12
N ILE A 71 -6.32 -11.16 -2.06
CA ILE A 71 -7.10 -10.75 -0.90
C ILE A 71 -7.67 -11.99 -0.23
N HIS A 72 -7.70 -11.98 1.10
CA HIS A 72 -8.38 -12.97 1.90
C HIS A 72 -8.82 -12.31 3.21
N GLN A 73 -9.83 -12.88 3.87
CA GLN A 73 -10.25 -12.43 5.19
C GLN A 73 -9.09 -12.52 6.20
N PRO A 74 -9.01 -11.62 7.22
CA PRO A 74 -7.99 -11.73 8.26
C PRO A 74 -7.99 -13.10 8.91
N LEU A 75 -6.80 -13.60 9.22
CA LEU A 75 -6.63 -14.80 10.02
C LEU A 75 -6.36 -14.36 11.47
N GLY A 76 -7.15 -14.87 12.40
CA GLY A 76 -7.01 -14.65 13.83
C GLY A 76 -7.24 -15.95 14.60
N GLY A 77 -6.60 -16.09 15.76
CA GLY A 77 -6.90 -17.16 16.71
C GLY A 77 -8.15 -16.82 17.53
N ALA A 78 -8.94 -17.84 17.88
CA ALA A 78 -10.07 -17.75 18.80
C ALA A 78 -9.65 -17.28 20.20
#